data_AF-A0A352RFZ1-F1
#
_entry.id   AF-A0A352RFZ1-F1
#
_cell.length_a   1.000
_cell.length_b   1.000
_cell.length_c   1.000
_cell.angle_alpha   90.00
_cell.angle_beta   90.00
_cell.angle_gamma   90.00
#
_symmetry.space_group_name_H-M   'P 1'
#
loop_
_entity.id
_entity.type
_entity.pdbx_description
1 polymer ?
#
loop_
_entity_poly.entity_id
_entity_poly.type
_entity_poly.pdbx_seq_one_letter_code
_entity_poly.pdbx_strand_id
1 'polypeptide(L)'
;AVSVSRNIPRKKAMELLLTGDFIDANTALSWGLLNRVAPLEKLDEEVKQLADSILAKSSVAVSTGKKMFYKQLESKMEDAYAFASEIMACNMMADDVTEGVDSFINKRQAVWKGR
;
A
#
# COMPACT_ATOMS: atom_id res chain seq x y z
N ALA A 1 -18.18 -3.20 -11.44
CA ALA A 1 -17.41 -4.18 -12.25
C ALA A 1 -15.89 -3.91 -12.24
N VAL A 2 -15.43 -2.78 -12.79
CA VAL A 2 -14.00 -2.49 -13.09
C VAL A 2 -13.05 -2.63 -11.88
N SER A 3 -13.37 -2.02 -10.75
CA SER A 3 -12.49 -2.05 -9.56
C SER A 3 -12.51 -3.41 -8.86
N VAL A 4 -13.69 -3.99 -8.66
CA VAL A 4 -13.84 -5.29 -8.00
C VAL A 4 -13.11 -6.39 -8.78
N SER A 5 -13.26 -6.43 -10.11
CA SER A 5 -12.60 -7.45 -10.95
C SER A 5 -11.07 -7.39 -10.96
N ARG A 6 -10.47 -6.30 -10.46
CA ARG A 6 -9.01 -6.14 -10.32
C ARG A 6 -8.51 -6.52 -8.93
N ASN A 7 -9.40 -6.62 -7.94
CA ASN A 7 -9.01 -6.84 -6.53
C ASN A 7 -9.44 -8.21 -5.99
N ILE A 8 -10.30 -8.96 -6.68
CA ILE A 8 -10.71 -10.33 -6.27
C ILE A 8 -10.59 -11.34 -7.41
N PRO A 9 -10.60 -12.66 -7.13
CA PRO A 9 -10.58 -13.68 -8.16
C PRO A 9 -11.68 -13.50 -9.22
N ARG A 10 -11.30 -13.58 -10.50
CA ARG A 10 -12.18 -13.28 -11.65
C ARG A 10 -13.51 -14.02 -11.63
N LYS A 11 -13.52 -15.29 -11.19
CA LYS A 11 -14.75 -16.09 -11.09
C LYS A 11 -15.73 -15.50 -10.07
N LYS A 12 -15.24 -15.09 -8.90
CA LYS A 12 -16.04 -14.46 -7.84
C LYS A 12 -16.55 -13.08 -8.26
N ALA A 13 -15.72 -12.29 -8.93
CA ALA A 13 -16.17 -11.01 -9.49
C ALA A 13 -17.29 -11.17 -10.53
N MET A 14 -17.22 -12.19 -11.38
CA MET A 14 -18.25 -12.45 -12.39
C MET A 14 -19.55 -12.94 -11.76
N GLU A 15 -19.46 -13.83 -10.77
CA GLU A 15 -20.62 -14.30 -9.99
C GLU A 15 -21.38 -13.13 -9.37
N LEU A 16 -20.70 -12.27 -8.60
CA LEU A 16 -21.32 -11.07 -8.01
C LEU A 16 -21.93 -10.12 -9.05
N LEU A 17 -21.27 -9.94 -10.20
CA LEU A 17 -21.75 -9.04 -11.24
C LEU A 17 -23.07 -9.53 -11.87
N LEU A 18 -23.23 -10.85 -12.00
CA LEU A 18 -24.39 -11.45 -12.65
C LEU A 18 -25.55 -11.69 -11.68
N THR A 19 -25.27 -12.00 -10.42
CA THR A 19 -26.31 -12.30 -9.42
C THR A 19 -26.73 -11.09 -8.60
N GLY A 20 -25.81 -10.14 -8.37
CA GLY A 20 -26.04 -9.01 -7.46
C GLY A 20 -26.07 -9.40 -5.99
N ASP A 21 -25.58 -10.60 -5.64
CA ASP A 21 -25.58 -11.09 -4.26
C ASP A 21 -24.67 -10.25 -3.34
N PHE A 22 -25.04 -10.18 -2.07
CA PHE A 22 -24.22 -9.58 -1.03
C PHE A 22 -23.26 -10.59 -0.43
N ILE A 23 -22.09 -10.10 -0.01
CA ILE A 23 -21.09 -10.88 0.74
C ILE A 23 -20.85 -10.23 2.10
N ASP A 24 -20.51 -11.06 3.09
CA ASP A 24 -20.09 -10.57 4.39
C ASP A 24 -18.61 -10.11 4.39
N ALA A 25 -18.21 -9.43 5.47
CA ALA A 25 -16.87 -8.87 5.59
C ALA A 25 -15.77 -9.95 5.59
N ASN A 26 -16.02 -11.12 6.20
CA ASN A 26 -15.05 -12.22 6.26
C ASN A 26 -14.82 -12.83 4.87
N THR A 27 -15.87 -12.98 4.08
CA THR A 27 -15.80 -13.42 2.68
C THR A 27 -14.99 -12.41 1.87
N ALA A 28 -15.30 -11.11 1.99
CA ALA A 28 -14.59 -10.05 1.29
C ALA A 28 -13.09 -10.00 1.66
N LEU A 29 -12.73 -10.24 2.92
CA LEU A 29 -11.35 -10.41 3.38
C LEU A 29 -10.69 -11.62 2.72
N SER A 30 -11.35 -12.78 2.72
CA SER A 30 -10.80 -14.02 2.13
C SER A 30 -10.53 -13.90 0.62
N TRP A 31 -11.30 -13.05 -0.07
CA TRP A 31 -11.15 -12.79 -1.50
C TRP A 31 -10.13 -11.71 -1.83
N GLY A 32 -9.57 -11.02 -0.83
CA GLY A 32 -8.63 -9.91 -1.01
C GLY A 32 -9.30 -8.57 -1.33
N LEU A 33 -10.62 -8.45 -1.18
CA LEU A 33 -11.32 -7.17 -1.36
C LEU A 33 -11.08 -6.22 -0.19
N LEU A 34 -10.95 -6.77 1.02
CA LEU A 34 -10.62 -6.05 2.24
C LEU A 34 -9.24 -6.47 2.74
N ASN A 35 -8.50 -5.53 3.31
CA ASN A 35 -7.21 -5.83 3.96
C ASN A 35 -7.38 -6.31 5.41
N ARG A 36 -8.43 -5.84 6.10
CA ARG A 36 -8.71 -6.11 7.53
C ARG A 36 -10.22 -6.08 7.77
N VAL A 37 -10.64 -6.76 8.83
CA VAL A 37 -12.01 -6.75 9.37
C VAL A 37 -11.91 -6.58 10.88
N ALA A 38 -12.83 -5.81 11.47
CA ALA A 38 -12.85 -5.52 12.89
C ALA A 38 -14.30 -5.52 13.41
N PRO A 39 -14.52 -5.81 14.71
CA PRO A 39 -15.78 -5.48 15.38
C PRO A 39 -16.09 -3.99 15.21
N LEU A 40 -17.38 -3.64 15.12
CA LEU A 40 -17.81 -2.27 14.85
C LEU A 40 -17.27 -1.29 15.91
N GLU A 41 -17.26 -1.70 17.17
CA GLU A 41 -16.81 -0.91 18.31
C GLU A 41 -15.30 -0.64 18.30
N LYS A 42 -14.54 -1.40 17.50
CA LYS A 42 -13.08 -1.29 17.36
C LYS A 42 -12.64 -0.71 16.01
N LEU A 43 -13.58 -0.36 15.13
CA LEU A 43 -13.25 0.10 13.78
C LEU A 43 -12.31 1.32 13.80
N ASP A 44 -12.62 2.32 14.62
CA ASP A 44 -11.80 3.53 14.73
C ASP A 44 -10.40 3.24 15.28
N GLU A 45 -10.29 2.30 16.23
CA GLU A 45 -9.01 1.88 16.79
C GLU A 45 -8.14 1.21 15.72
N GLU A 46 -8.70 0.27 14.95
CA GLU A 46 -8.00 -0.45 13.88
C GLU A 46 -7.58 0.48 12.73
N VAL A 47 -8.45 1.43 12.36
CA VAL A 47 -8.11 2.46 11.37
C VAL A 47 -6.97 3.32 11.87
N LYS A 48 -7.03 3.77 13.13
CA LYS A 48 -5.98 4.59 13.73
C LYS A 48 -4.64 3.84 13.78
N GLN A 49 -4.62 2.58 14.23
CA GLN A 49 -3.41 1.77 14.26
C GLN A 49 -2.76 1.64 12.88
N LEU A 50 -3.56 1.39 11.84
CA LEU A 50 -3.06 1.31 10.47
C LEU A 50 -2.54 2.67 9.99
N ALA A 51 -3.27 3.75 10.23
CA ALA A 51 -2.86 5.10 9.85
C ALA A 51 -1.56 5.51 10.55
N ASP A 52 -1.45 5.29 11.86
CA ASP A 52 -0.27 5.60 12.67
C ASP A 52 0.96 4.85 12.15
N SER A 53 0.80 3.60 11.71
CA SER A 53 1.90 2.82 11.12
C SER A 53 2.45 3.41 9.81
N ILE A 54 1.59 4.05 9.01
CA ILE A 54 1.94 4.72 7.76
C ILE A 54 2.54 6.11 8.05
N LEU A 55 1.93 6.85 8.98
CA LEU A 55 2.37 8.19 9.40
C LEU A 55 3.72 8.16 10.11
N ALA A 56 4.11 7.02 10.69
CA ALA A 56 5.44 6.81 11.26
C ALA A 56 6.56 6.71 10.20
N LYS A 57 6.25 6.81 8.90
CA LYS A 57 7.21 6.76 7.79
C LYS A 57 7.34 8.13 7.12
N SER A 58 8.44 8.34 6.39
CA SER A 58 8.60 9.51 5.54
C SER A 58 7.44 9.62 4.53
N SER A 59 6.81 10.79 4.46
CA SER A 59 5.74 11.07 3.50
C SER A 59 6.27 11.02 2.05
N VAL A 60 7.53 11.38 1.83
CA VAL A 60 8.23 11.23 0.54
C VAL A 60 8.32 9.76 0.16
N ALA A 61 8.81 8.91 1.08
CA ALA A 61 8.92 7.47 0.84
C ALA A 61 7.56 6.82 0.56
N VAL A 62 6.52 7.16 1.33
CA VAL A 62 5.16 6.63 1.14
C VAL A 62 4.59 7.08 -0.22
N SER A 63 4.71 8.36 -0.56
CA SER A 63 4.21 8.91 -1.83
C SER A 63 4.92 8.30 -3.04
N THR A 64 6.25 8.25 -3.00
CA THR A 64 7.04 7.69 -4.10
C THR A 64 6.83 6.19 -4.24
N GLY A 65 6.85 5.44 -3.13
CA GLY A 65 6.61 3.99 -3.12
C GLY A 65 5.24 3.64 -3.68
N LYS A 66 4.19 4.38 -3.30
CA LYS A 66 2.83 4.18 -3.83
C LYS A 66 2.75 4.45 -5.34
N LYS A 67 3.33 5.55 -5.82
CA LYS A 67 3.36 5.87 -7.26
C LYS A 67 4.11 4.80 -8.05
N MET A 68 5.27 4.38 -7.54
CA MET A 68 6.09 3.34 -8.16
C MET A 68 5.32 2.01 -8.23
N PHE A 69 4.68 1.60 -7.13
CA PHE A 69 3.91 0.36 -7.04
C PHE A 69 2.82 0.27 -8.10
N TYR A 70 2.02 1.32 -8.30
CA TYR A 70 0.96 1.28 -9.30
C TYR A 70 1.50 1.33 -10.73
N LYS A 71 2.54 2.14 -11.01
CA LYS A 71 3.12 2.24 -12.35
C LYS A 71 3.81 0.93 -12.77
N GLN A 72 4.50 0.26 -11.86
CA GLN A 72 5.20 -0.98 -12.20
C GLN A 72 4.25 -2.15 -12.50
N LEU A 73 3.05 -2.19 -11.87
CA LEU A 73 2.05 -3.24 -12.13
C LEU A 73 1.55 -3.25 -13.58
N GLU A 74 1.63 -2.10 -14.27
CA GLU A 74 1.19 -1.94 -15.66
C GLU A 74 2.34 -2.11 -16.67
N SER A 75 3.57 -2.34 -16.17
CA SER A 75 4.79 -2.41 -16.97
C SER A 75 5.20 -3.87 -17.23
N LYS A 76 6.01 -4.10 -18.27
CA LYS A 76 6.71 -5.38 -18.42
C LYS A 76 7.76 -5.53 -17.32
N MET A 77 8.13 -6.77 -17.01
CA MET A 77 9.01 -7.06 -15.88
C MET A 77 10.38 -6.38 -16.02
N GLU A 78 10.99 -6.38 -17.21
CA GLU A 78 12.27 -5.69 -17.42
C GLU A 78 12.15 -4.18 -17.20
N ASP A 79 11.12 -3.55 -17.77
CA ASP A 79 10.85 -2.11 -17.64
C ASP A 79 10.55 -1.72 -16.19
N ALA A 80 9.81 -2.58 -15.47
CA ALA A 80 9.49 -2.39 -14.06
C ALA A 80 10.74 -2.35 -13.18
N TYR A 81 11.71 -3.26 -13.41
CA TYR A 81 12.97 -3.26 -12.67
C TYR A 81 13.86 -2.06 -13.00
N ALA A 82 13.94 -1.68 -14.28
CA ALA A 82 14.69 -0.50 -14.70
C ALA A 82 14.11 0.76 -14.03
N PHE A 83 12.80 0.93 -14.08
CA PHE A 83 12.10 2.05 -13.45
C PHE A 83 12.25 2.06 -11.92
N ALA A 84 12.10 0.91 -11.26
CA ALA A 84 12.28 0.82 -9.80
C ALA A 84 13.69 1.20 -9.36
N SER A 85 14.70 0.78 -10.14
CA SER A 85 16.12 1.10 -9.87
C SER A 85 16.39 2.60 -9.99
N GLU A 86 15.85 3.24 -11.03
CA GLU A 86 15.94 4.70 -11.21
C GLU A 86 15.27 5.46 -10.05
N ILE A 87 14.03 5.08 -9.69
CA ILE A 87 13.31 5.70 -8.58
C ILE A 87 14.07 5.56 -7.26
N MET A 88 14.67 4.39 -7.01
CA MET A 88 15.47 4.16 -5.80
C MET A 88 16.71 5.05 -5.78
N ALA A 89 17.40 5.20 -6.91
CA ALA A 89 18.57 6.08 -7.04
C ALA A 89 18.20 7.56 -6.83
N CYS A 90 17.12 8.03 -7.45
CA CYS A 90 16.64 9.41 -7.26
C CYS A 90 16.21 9.68 -5.81
N ASN A 91 15.55 8.71 -5.17
CA ASN A 91 15.11 8.85 -3.78
C ASN A 91 16.27 8.97 -2.79
N MET A 92 17.45 8.40 -3.07
CA MET A 92 18.62 8.57 -2.20
C MET A 92 19.03 10.03 -2.00
N MET A 93 18.59 10.95 -2.88
CA MET A 93 18.87 12.37 -2.76
C MET A 93 17.90 13.12 -1.82
N ALA A 94 16.84 12.49 -1.32
CA ALA A 94 15.89 13.12 -0.40
C ALA A 94 16.45 13.21 1.02
N ASP A 95 16.16 14.32 1.71
CA ASP A 95 16.62 14.56 3.10
C ASP A 95 16.14 13.42 4.01
N ASP A 96 14.88 13.03 3.86
CA ASP A 96 14.27 11.94 4.63
C ASP A 96 14.93 10.57 4.38
N VAL A 97 15.47 10.30 3.19
CA VAL A 97 16.16 9.02 2.96
C VAL A 97 17.51 9.00 3.68
N THR A 98 18.23 10.13 3.66
CA THR A 98 19.47 10.28 4.43
C THR A 98 19.22 10.10 5.93
N GLU A 99 18.19 10.76 6.47
CA GLU A 99 17.75 10.61 7.86
C GLU A 99 17.34 9.17 8.20
N GLY A 100 16.65 8.48 7.28
CA GLY A 100 16.25 7.09 7.46
C GLY A 100 17.44 6.15 7.58
N VAL A 101 18.46 6.33 6.74
CA VAL A 101 19.71 5.57 6.81
C VAL A 101 20.49 5.88 8.09
N ASP A 102 20.64 7.17 8.43
CA ASP A 102 21.38 7.59 9.62
C ASP A 102 20.70 7.12 10.92
N SER A 103 19.39 7.29 11.02
CA SER A 103 18.61 6.84 12.19
C SER A 103 18.67 5.32 12.38
N PHE A 104 18.65 4.56 11.29
CA PHE A 104 18.81 3.11 11.32
C PHE A 104 20.20 2.70 11.81
N ILE A 105 21.28 3.28 11.24
CA ILE A 105 22.66 3.00 11.64
C ILE A 105 22.88 3.33 13.13
N ASN A 106 22.33 4.47 13.58
CA ASN A 106 22.47 4.94 14.95
C ASN A 106 21.43 4.35 15.92
N LYS A 107 20.54 3.45 15.47
CA LYS A 107 19.48 2.80 16.27
C LYS A 107 18.58 3.79 17.02
N ARG A 108 18.28 4.93 16.40
CA ARG A 108 17.39 5.97 16.93
C ARG A 108 16.10 6.05 16.12
N GLN A 109 15.09 6.72 16.67
CA GLN A 109 13.90 7.07 15.89
C GLN A 109 14.25 8.13 14.84
N ALA A 110 13.66 7.99 13.67
CA ALA A 110 13.82 8.94 12.58
C ALA A 110 12.93 10.18 12.79
N VAL A 111 13.42 11.34 12.35
CA VAL A 111 12.66 12.60 12.34
C VAL A 111 12.40 13.02 10.91
N TRP A 112 11.23 12.66 10.39
CA TRP A 112 10.84 12.96 9.02
C TRP A 112 10.47 14.44 8.84
N LYS A 113 11.03 15.08 7.82
CA LYS A 113 10.74 16.47 7.43
C LYS A 113 9.80 16.55 6.23
N GLY A 114 9.55 15.43 5.56
CA GLY A 114 8.63 15.35 4.41
C GLY A 114 9.21 15.96 3.14
N ARG A 115 10.54 15.94 2.98
CA ARG A 115 11.26 16.41 1.81
C ARG A 115 12.55 15.61 1.59
#